data_AF-A0A955YCC6-F1
#
_entry.id   AF-A0A955YCC6-F1
#
_cell.length_a   1.000
_cell.length_b   1.000
_cell.length_c   1.000
_cell.angle_alpha   90.00
_cell.angle_beta   90.00
_cell.angle_gamma   90.00
#
_symmetry.space_group_name_H-M   'P 1'
#
loop_
_entity.id
_entity.type
_entity.pdbx_description
1 polymer ?
#
loop_
_entity_poly.entity_id
_entity_poly.type
_entity_poly.pdbx_seq_one_letter_code
_entity_poly.pdbx_strand_id
1 'polypeptide(L)'
;DLYPGAFRARGDILEVYPVYEETAFRIEYFGDEVERICRIDPVRGEIVGELDTLAIYPRTHYVTPKERLDRAIETITDELRDRLQELESQGKLLEAQRLEQRTMFDLEMLREVGSCAGIENYSRHLTGRAPGEAPPTLLDYFPEDVLLVVDESHQTIPQVRGMYAGDRSRKTT
;
A
#
# COMPACT_ATOMS: atom_id res chain seq x y z
N ASP A 1 1.08 21.42 11.88
CA ASP A 1 2.54 21.44 11.67
C ASP A 1 2.93 20.65 10.44
N LEU A 2 4.07 21.00 9.83
CA LEU A 2 4.59 20.32 8.65
C LEU A 2 5.58 19.24 9.10
N TYR A 3 5.32 17.98 8.73
CA TYR A 3 6.16 16.81 9.01
C TYR A 3 6.07 15.84 7.83
N PRO A 4 6.98 14.85 7.70
CA PRO A 4 6.96 13.91 6.57
C PRO A 4 5.62 13.18 6.44
N GLY A 5 5.05 13.20 5.24
CA GLY A 5 3.74 12.64 4.90
C GLY A 5 2.55 13.55 5.20
N ALA A 6 2.77 14.83 5.48
CA ALA A 6 1.72 15.81 5.73
C ALA A 6 1.81 17.03 4.80
N PHE A 7 0.73 17.80 4.75
CA PHE A 7 0.67 19.09 4.09
C PHE A 7 0.08 20.15 5.03
N ARG A 8 0.38 21.42 4.76
CA ARG A 8 -0.27 22.57 5.41
C ARG A 8 -0.59 23.66 4.41
N ALA A 9 -1.73 24.31 4.58
CA ALA A 9 -2.13 25.47 3.80
C ALA A 9 -2.05 26.75 4.65
N ARG A 10 -1.54 27.84 4.07
CA ARG A 10 -1.44 29.17 4.68
C ARG A 10 -1.69 30.24 3.63
N GLY A 11 -2.91 30.77 3.58
CA GLY A 11 -3.33 31.67 2.49
C GLY A 11 -3.22 30.95 1.15
N ASP A 12 -2.56 31.59 0.20
CA ASP A 12 -2.35 31.06 -1.15
C ASP A 12 -1.12 30.14 -1.26
N ILE A 13 -0.62 29.64 -0.13
CA ILE A 13 0.55 28.77 -0.07
C ILE A 13 0.16 27.40 0.45
N LEU A 14 0.41 26.36 -0.35
CA LEU A 14 0.36 24.96 0.05
C LEU A 14 1.78 24.41 0.20
N GLU A 15 2.11 23.92 1.40
CA GLU A 15 3.36 23.19 1.62
C GLU A 15 3.08 21.71 1.80
N VAL A 16 3.76 20.87 1.03
CA VAL A 16 3.65 19.40 1.08
C VAL A 16 5.01 18.83 1.41
N TYR A 17 5.10 17.95 2.41
CA TYR A 17 6.33 17.26 2.74
C TYR A 17 6.17 15.76 2.52
N PRO A 18 6.60 15.20 1.37
CA PRO A 18 6.49 13.76 1.12
C PRO A 18 7.41 12.93 2.01
N VAL A 19 7.04 11.66 2.24
CA VAL A 19 7.83 10.73 3.07
C VAL A 19 9.10 10.21 2.39
N TYR A 20 9.18 10.36 1.06
CA TYR A 20 10.26 9.85 0.21
C TYR A 20 11.25 10.95 -0.19
N GLU A 21 11.13 12.15 0.37
CA GLU A 21 11.98 13.31 0.09
C GLU A 21 12.61 13.83 1.39
N GLU A 22 13.81 14.41 1.29
CA GLU A 22 14.46 15.12 2.40
C GLU A 22 14.01 16.59 2.50
N THR A 23 13.36 17.08 1.44
CA THR A 23 12.91 18.47 1.31
C THR A 23 11.38 18.51 1.19
N ALA A 24 10.79 19.64 1.56
CA ALA A 24 9.36 19.89 1.31
C ALA A 24 9.19 20.70 0.02
N PHE A 25 7.96 20.72 -0.48
CA PHE A 25 7.57 21.53 -1.63
C PHE A 25 6.62 22.63 -1.17
N ARG A 26 6.83 23.84 -1.68
CA ARG A 26 5.92 24.98 -1.55
C ARG A 26 5.29 25.27 -2.90
N ILE A 27 3.98 25.32 -2.94
CA ILE A 27 3.18 25.62 -4.12
C ILE A 27 2.45 26.93 -3.80
N GLU A 28 2.75 27.98 -4.55
CA GLU A 28 2.17 29.31 -4.42
C GLU A 28 1.09 29.47 -5.51
N TYR A 29 -0.09 29.91 -5.11
CA TYR A 29 -1.26 30.07 -5.97
C TYR A 29 -1.58 31.54 -6.21
N PHE A 30 -2.16 31.83 -7.37
CA PHE A 30 -2.85 33.07 -7.66
C PHE A 30 -4.29 32.73 -8.08
N GLY A 31 -5.21 32.77 -7.11
CA GLY A 31 -6.55 32.24 -7.30
C GLY A 31 -6.52 30.72 -7.56
N ASP A 32 -6.97 30.30 -8.74
CA ASP A 32 -7.03 28.89 -9.14
C ASP A 32 -5.81 28.43 -9.96
N GLU A 33 -4.82 29.31 -10.17
CA GLU A 33 -3.60 29.01 -10.94
C GLU A 33 -2.39 28.80 -10.03
N VAL A 34 -1.56 27.81 -10.36
CA VAL A 34 -0.25 27.62 -9.71
C VAL A 34 0.72 28.63 -10.32
N GLU A 35 1.17 29.59 -9.51
CA GLU A 35 2.10 30.64 -9.93
C GLU A 35 3.55 30.16 -9.82
N ARG A 36 3.88 29.43 -8.75
CA ARG A 36 5.27 29.03 -8.47
C ARG A 36 5.35 27.75 -7.65
N ILE A 37 6.34 26.92 -7.97
CA ILE A 37 6.68 25.72 -7.20
C ILE A 37 8.14 25.80 -6.75
N CYS A 38 8.35 25.68 -5.44
CA CYS A 38 9.68 25.72 -4.83
C CYS A 38 9.94 24.46 -4.03
N ARG A 39 11.19 24.00 -4.02
CA ARG A 39 11.71 23.09 -3.01
C ARG A 39 12.19 23.91 -1.82
N ILE A 40 11.83 23.51 -0.60
CA ILE A 40 12.15 24.23 0.64
C ILE A 40 12.78 23.30 1.68
N ASP A 41 13.64 23.87 2.53
CA ASP A 41 14.04 23.25 3.80
C ASP A 41 12.81 23.18 4.72
N PRO A 42 12.37 21.99 5.17
CA PRO A 42 11.12 21.84 5.92
C PRO A 42 11.16 22.46 7.33
N VAL A 43 12.36 22.73 7.87
CA VAL A 43 12.58 23.32 9.20
C VAL A 43 12.78 24.82 9.09
N ARG A 44 13.70 25.26 8.22
CA ARG A 44 14.03 26.69 8.06
C ARG A 44 13.04 27.44 7.17
N GLY A 45 12.38 26.74 6.25
CA GLY A 45 11.46 27.33 5.26
C GLY A 45 12.16 28.07 4.12
N GLU A 46 13.49 27.98 4.03
CA GLU A 46 14.32 28.57 2.98
C GLU A 46 14.11 27.85 1.65
N ILE A 47 14.09 28.61 0.56
CA ILE A 47 13.97 28.08 -0.80
C ILE A 47 15.33 27.51 -1.22
N VAL A 48 15.33 26.23 -1.59
CA VAL A 48 16.50 25.49 -2.05
C VAL A 48 16.57 25.46 -3.58
N GLY A 49 15.42 25.60 -4.25
CA GLY A 49 15.34 25.70 -5.70
C GLY A 49 13.91 25.83 -6.19
N GLU A 50 13.76 26.16 -7.47
CA GLU A 50 12.48 26.26 -8.17
C GLU A 50 12.28 25.07 -9.11
N LEU A 51 11.02 24.73 -9.36
CA LEU A 51 10.61 23.61 -10.20
C LEU A 51 9.51 24.06 -11.16
N ASP A 52 9.60 23.65 -12.43
CA ASP A 52 8.53 23.89 -13.41
C ASP A 52 7.36 22.91 -13.25
N THR A 53 7.60 21.74 -12.67
CA THR A 53 6.60 20.68 -12.50
C THR A 53 6.91 19.85 -11.26
N LEU A 54 5.87 19.41 -10.56
CA LEU A 54 5.97 18.58 -9.37
C LEU A 54 5.01 17.39 -9.47
N ALA A 55 5.53 16.18 -9.32
CA ALA A 55 4.74 14.97 -9.15
C ALA A 55 4.73 14.56 -7.68
N ILE A 56 3.53 14.44 -7.09
CA ILE A 56 3.35 13.99 -5.71
C ILE A 56 2.77 12.58 -5.75
N TYR A 57 3.52 11.63 -5.19
CA TYR A 57 3.11 10.24 -5.09
C TYR A 57 2.43 9.97 -3.74
N PRO A 58 1.57 8.94 -3.67
CA PRO A 58 0.94 8.53 -2.43
C PRO A 58 1.95 8.21 -1.32
N ARG A 59 1.57 8.50 -0.07
CA ARG A 59 2.35 8.15 1.12
C ARG A 59 2.47 6.62 1.34
N THR A 60 1.55 5.83 0.79
CA THR A 60 1.48 4.38 0.97
C THR A 60 1.27 3.68 -0.37
N HIS A 61 1.75 2.45 -0.51
CA HIS A 61 1.52 1.61 -1.69
C HIS A 61 0.11 1.00 -1.73
N TYR A 62 -0.61 1.00 -0.61
CA TYR A 62 -1.97 0.50 -0.50
C TYR A 62 -3.00 1.63 -0.54
N VAL A 63 -2.95 2.48 -1.57
CA VAL A 63 -4.04 3.43 -1.84
C VAL A 63 -5.07 2.74 -2.71
N THR A 64 -6.17 2.33 -2.08
CA THR A 64 -7.29 1.69 -2.76
C THR A 64 -8.45 2.69 -2.82
N PRO A 65 -8.94 3.06 -4.02
CA PRO A 65 -10.17 3.83 -4.16
C PRO A 65 -11.33 3.18 -3.41
N LYS A 66 -12.25 3.99 -2.89
CA LYS A 66 -13.34 3.51 -2.03
C LYS A 66 -14.15 2.40 -2.70
N GLU A 67 -14.45 2.55 -4.00
CA GLU A 67 -15.21 1.57 -4.76
C GLU A 67 -14.50 0.20 -4.86
N ARG A 68 -13.17 0.21 -4.98
CA ARG A 68 -12.38 -1.03 -5.00
C ARG A 68 -12.30 -1.67 -3.63
N LEU A 69 -12.24 -0.85 -2.58
CA LEU A 69 -12.21 -1.30 -1.20
C LEU A 69 -13.54 -1.95 -0.81
N ASP A 70 -14.66 -1.32 -1.15
CA ASP A 70 -16.01 -1.85 -0.89
C ASP A 70 -16.18 -3.22 -1.56
N ARG A 71 -15.80 -3.34 -2.84
CA ARG A 71 -15.78 -4.63 -3.55
C ARG A 71 -14.88 -5.66 -2.87
N ALA A 72 -13.68 -5.27 -2.45
CA ALA A 72 -12.75 -6.18 -1.78
C ALA A 72 -13.31 -6.69 -0.46
N ILE A 73 -13.97 -5.83 0.32
CA ILE A 73 -14.64 -6.20 1.57
C ILE A 73 -15.73 -7.26 1.33
N GLU A 74 -16.54 -7.09 0.29
CA GLU A 74 -17.55 -8.07 -0.11
C GLU A 74 -16.90 -9.43 -0.43
N THR A 75 -15.90 -9.45 -1.31
CA THR A 75 -15.25 -10.69 -1.73
C THR A 75 -14.48 -11.39 -0.60
N ILE A 76 -13.90 -10.63 0.34
CA ILE A 76 -13.27 -11.18 1.55
C ILE A 76 -14.34 -11.80 2.46
N THR A 77 -15.49 -11.13 2.62
CA THR A 77 -16.58 -11.62 3.48
C THR A 77 -17.17 -12.93 2.93
N ASP A 78 -17.33 -13.03 1.62
CA ASP A 78 -17.80 -14.25 0.99
C ASP A 78 -16.77 -15.40 1.11
N GLU A 79 -15.48 -15.15 0.85
CA GLU A 79 -14.44 -16.17 1.05
C GLU A 79 -14.32 -16.61 2.52
N LEU A 80 -14.49 -15.68 3.47
CA LEU A 80 -14.52 -16.00 4.89
C LEU A 80 -15.68 -16.95 5.19
N ARG A 81 -16.89 -16.66 4.70
CA ARG A 81 -18.08 -17.50 4.93
C ARG A 81 -17.84 -18.94 4.47
N ASP A 82 -17.34 -19.11 3.25
CA ASP A 82 -17.07 -20.44 2.67
C ASP A 82 -15.99 -21.17 3.48
N ARG A 83 -14.94 -20.44 3.91
CA ARG A 83 -13.85 -21.02 4.68
C ARG A 83 -14.26 -21.42 6.09
N LEU A 84 -15.12 -20.64 6.76
CA LEU A 84 -15.67 -21.00 8.06
C LEU A 84 -16.50 -22.28 7.97
N GLN A 85 -17.38 -22.38 6.96
CA GLN A 85 -18.18 -23.58 6.74
C GLN A 85 -17.30 -24.82 6.52
N GLU A 86 -16.22 -24.69 5.75
CA GLU A 86 -15.26 -25.77 5.53
C GLU A 86 -14.58 -26.20 6.84
N LEU A 87 -14.07 -25.26 7.64
CA LEU A 87 -13.40 -25.54 8.91
C LEU A 87 -14.35 -26.18 9.94
N GLU A 88 -15.57 -25.66 10.05
CA GLU A 88 -16.60 -26.22 10.94
C GLU A 88 -16.98 -27.64 10.53
N SER A 89 -17.13 -27.91 9.22
CA SER A 89 -17.41 -29.26 8.70
C SER A 89 -16.30 -30.28 9.00
N GLN A 90 -15.06 -29.80 9.22
CA GLN A 90 -13.90 -30.60 9.62
C GLN A 90 -13.75 -30.70 11.16
N GLY A 91 -14.65 -30.09 11.94
CA GLY A 91 -14.57 -30.03 13.41
C GLY A 91 -13.51 -29.07 13.94
N LYS A 92 -12.95 -28.19 13.09
CA LYS A 92 -11.90 -27.22 13.44
C LYS A 92 -12.49 -25.91 13.99
N LEU A 93 -13.25 -26.03 15.07
CA LEU A 93 -14.03 -24.92 15.63
C LEU A 93 -13.16 -23.79 16.18
N LEU A 94 -12.01 -24.11 16.76
CA LEU A 94 -11.09 -23.10 17.30
C LEU A 94 -10.41 -22.29 16.19
N GLU A 95 -10.03 -22.97 15.10
CA GLU A 95 -9.46 -22.35 13.91
C GLU A 95 -10.48 -21.45 13.22
N ALA A 96 -11.73 -21.92 13.07
CA ALA A 96 -12.83 -21.13 12.53
C ALA A 96 -13.06 -19.85 13.36
N GLN A 97 -13.16 -19.99 14.69
CA GLN A 97 -13.36 -18.84 15.58
C GLN A 97 -12.18 -17.84 15.50
N ARG A 98 -10.94 -18.32 15.47
CA ARG A 98 -9.75 -17.45 15.33
C ARG A 98 -9.75 -16.69 14.00
N LEU A 99 -10.09 -17.38 12.91
CA LEU A 99 -10.16 -16.79 11.58
C LEU A 99 -11.25 -15.71 11.53
N GLU A 100 -12.46 -16.04 11.98
CA GLU A 100 -13.59 -15.12 12.01
C GLU A 100 -13.26 -13.85 12.80
N GLN A 101 -12.79 -13.99 14.04
CA GLN A 101 -12.44 -12.84 14.89
C GLN A 101 -11.40 -11.93 14.25
N ARG A 102 -10.35 -12.53 13.67
CA ARG A 102 -9.27 -11.77 13.04
C ARG A 102 -9.75 -11.05 11.78
N THR A 103 -10.44 -11.75 10.89
CA THR A 103 -10.87 -11.19 9.61
C THR A 103 -11.96 -10.15 9.80
N MET A 104 -12.89 -10.34 10.74
CA MET A 104 -13.93 -9.34 11.01
C MET A 104 -13.34 -8.04 11.56
N PHE A 105 -12.36 -8.12 12.46
CA PHE A 105 -11.63 -6.93 12.94
C PHE A 105 -10.90 -6.23 11.79
N ASP A 106 -10.21 -6.97 10.92
CA ASP A 106 -9.52 -6.38 9.77
C ASP A 106 -10.51 -5.72 8.80
N LEU A 107 -11.68 -6.33 8.56
CA LEU A 107 -12.75 -5.76 7.72
C LEU A 107 -13.32 -4.46 8.29
N GLU A 108 -13.47 -4.35 9.61
CA GLU A 108 -13.86 -3.09 10.27
C GLU A 108 -12.80 -2.01 10.07
N MET A 109 -11.52 -2.36 10.27
CA MET A 109 -10.40 -1.44 10.05
C MET A 109 -10.31 -0.98 8.59
N LEU A 110 -10.56 -1.88 7.63
CA LEU A 110 -10.63 -1.53 6.22
C LEU A 110 -11.79 -0.54 5.96
N ARG A 111 -12.99 -0.76 6.51
CA ARG A 111 -14.12 0.15 6.32
C ARG A 111 -13.88 1.56 6.89
N GLU A 112 -13.38 1.64 8.12
CA GLU A 112 -13.28 2.90 8.85
C GLU A 112 -12.01 3.68 8.52
N VAL A 113 -10.88 2.98 8.38
CA VAL A 113 -9.55 3.60 8.23
C VAL A 113 -9.01 3.47 6.80
N GLY A 114 -9.56 2.56 6.00
CA GLY A 114 -9.05 2.25 4.66
C GLY A 114 -7.81 1.36 4.67
N SER A 115 -7.40 0.85 5.85
CA SER A 115 -6.22 -0.02 6.00
C SER A 115 -6.28 -0.85 7.28
N CYS A 116 -5.60 -2.00 7.30
CA CYS A 116 -5.49 -2.89 8.45
C CYS A 116 -4.05 -3.42 8.63
N ALA A 117 -3.77 -4.02 9.78
CA ALA A 117 -2.50 -4.70 9.99
C ALA A 117 -2.46 -5.98 9.13
N GLY A 118 -1.41 -6.15 8.33
CA GLY A 118 -1.31 -7.29 7.44
C GLY A 118 -2.16 -7.16 6.17
N ILE A 119 -2.45 -5.94 5.71
CA ILE A 119 -3.24 -5.66 4.51
C ILE A 119 -2.76 -6.41 3.25
N GLU A 120 -1.48 -6.76 3.19
CA GLU A 120 -0.89 -7.56 2.12
C GLU A 120 -1.54 -8.93 1.95
N ASN A 121 -2.10 -9.50 3.02
CA ASN A 121 -2.83 -10.79 2.97
C ASN A 121 -4.15 -10.69 2.21
N TYR A 122 -4.67 -9.48 2.03
CA TYR A 122 -5.89 -9.18 1.26
C TYR A 122 -5.59 -8.63 -0.14
N SER A 123 -4.31 -8.58 -0.55
CA SER A 123 -3.86 -7.99 -1.82
C SER A 123 -4.61 -8.51 -3.05
N ARG A 124 -4.93 -9.81 -3.10
CA ARG A 124 -5.73 -10.43 -4.17
C ARG A 124 -7.10 -9.75 -4.32
N HIS A 125 -7.82 -9.58 -3.21
CA HIS A 125 -9.14 -8.95 -3.18
C HIS A 125 -9.07 -7.46 -3.52
N LEU A 126 -8.10 -6.76 -2.93
CA LEU A 126 -7.87 -5.33 -3.15
C LEU A 126 -7.54 -5.00 -4.62
N THR A 127 -6.82 -5.90 -5.28
CA THR A 127 -6.45 -5.74 -6.70
C THR A 127 -7.48 -6.31 -7.66
N GLY A 128 -8.43 -7.13 -7.18
CA GLY A 128 -9.44 -7.79 -8.00
C GLY A 128 -8.90 -8.93 -8.84
N ARG A 129 -7.76 -9.51 -8.45
CA ARG A 129 -7.13 -10.64 -9.13
C ARG A 129 -7.86 -11.96 -8.82
N ALA A 130 -7.83 -12.89 -9.76
CA ALA A 130 -8.46 -14.20 -9.58
C ALA A 130 -7.67 -15.08 -8.58
N PRO A 131 -8.31 -16.08 -7.94
CA PRO A 131 -7.59 -17.08 -7.15
C PRO A 131 -6.46 -17.73 -7.95
N GLY A 132 -5.25 -17.76 -7.40
CA GLY A 132 -4.07 -18.34 -8.04
C GLY A 132 -3.25 -17.35 -8.88
N GLU A 133 -3.76 -16.16 -9.17
CA GLU A 133 -2.94 -15.10 -9.79
C GLU A 133 -1.92 -14.54 -8.79
N ALA A 134 -0.72 -14.22 -9.28
CA ALA A 134 0.30 -13.59 -8.47
C ALA A 134 -0.19 -12.23 -7.94
N PRO A 135 0.25 -11.75 -6.78
CA PRO A 135 0.04 -10.36 -6.38
C PRO A 135 0.90 -9.41 -7.26
N PRO A 136 0.57 -8.12 -7.32
CA PRO A 136 1.49 -7.13 -7.88
C PRO A 136 2.75 -7.05 -7.00
N THR A 137 3.87 -6.80 -7.65
CA THR A 137 5.21 -6.72 -7.07
C THR A 137 5.91 -5.46 -7.57
N LEU A 138 7.10 -5.18 -7.02
CA LEU A 138 7.95 -4.10 -7.53
C LEU A 138 8.31 -4.29 -9.01
N LEU A 139 8.42 -5.54 -9.49
CA LEU A 139 8.78 -5.81 -10.89
C LEU A 139 7.71 -5.31 -11.87
N ASP A 140 6.44 -5.26 -11.47
CA ASP A 140 5.34 -4.77 -12.30
C ASP A 140 5.41 -3.24 -12.54
N TYR A 141 6.24 -2.50 -11.79
CA TYR A 141 6.44 -1.06 -11.99
C TYR A 141 7.52 -0.74 -13.03
N PHE A 142 8.32 -1.73 -13.41
CA PHE A 142 9.37 -1.55 -14.41
C PHE A 142 8.81 -1.74 -15.83
N PRO A 143 9.39 -1.06 -16.83
CA PRO A 143 9.16 -1.37 -18.23
C PRO A 143 9.51 -2.83 -18.56
N GLU A 144 8.92 -3.38 -19.63
CA GLU A 144 9.14 -4.78 -20.05
C GLU A 144 10.60 -5.09 -20.42
N ASP A 145 11.37 -4.08 -20.83
CA ASP A 145 12.76 -4.18 -21.28
C ASP A 145 13.79 -3.89 -20.18
N VAL A 146 13.38 -3.95 -18.90
CA VAL A 146 14.28 -3.71 -17.76
C VAL A 146 15.43 -4.73 -17.69
N LEU A 147 16.62 -4.24 -17.34
CA LEU A 147 17.77 -5.06 -16.96
C LEU A 147 17.75 -5.36 -15.46
N LEU A 148 17.70 -6.63 -15.09
CA LEU A 148 17.87 -7.09 -13.71
C LEU A 148 19.29 -7.65 -13.50
N VAL A 149 20.04 -7.05 -12.58
CA VAL A 149 21.32 -7.59 -12.11
C VAL A 149 21.11 -8.27 -10.76
N VAL A 150 21.49 -9.54 -10.65
CA VAL A 150 21.41 -10.31 -9.41
C VAL A 150 22.81 -10.46 -8.84
N ASP A 151 23.10 -9.66 -7.82
CA ASP A 151 24.34 -9.80 -7.07
C ASP A 151 24.35 -11.12 -6.27
N GLU A 152 25.52 -11.74 -6.15
CA GLU A 152 25.73 -13.04 -5.51
C GLU A 152 24.68 -14.10 -5.92
N SER A 153 24.43 -14.23 -7.22
CA SER A 153 23.34 -15.05 -7.77
C SER A 153 23.32 -16.50 -7.27
N HIS A 154 24.48 -17.06 -6.94
CA HIS A 154 24.63 -18.40 -6.38
C HIS A 154 23.95 -18.57 -5.00
N GLN A 155 23.74 -17.49 -4.25
CA GLN A 155 22.97 -17.44 -3.00
C GLN A 155 21.58 -16.82 -3.22
N THR A 156 21.51 -15.70 -3.97
CA THR A 156 20.28 -14.91 -4.12
C THR A 156 19.18 -15.67 -4.85
N ILE A 157 19.51 -16.45 -5.90
CA ILE A 157 18.51 -17.23 -6.65
C ILE A 157 17.86 -18.33 -5.78
N PRO A 158 18.62 -19.17 -5.05
CA PRO A 158 18.05 -20.09 -4.08
C PRO A 158 17.17 -19.40 -3.02
N GLN A 159 17.60 -18.24 -2.51
CA GLN A 159 16.86 -17.49 -1.50
C GLN A 159 15.48 -17.03 -2.01
N VAL A 160 15.43 -16.41 -3.19
CA VAL A 160 14.18 -15.95 -3.81
C VAL A 160 13.23 -17.12 -4.05
N ARG A 161 13.75 -18.26 -4.55
CA ARG A 161 12.96 -19.49 -4.74
C ARG A 161 12.39 -20.01 -3.42
N GLY A 162 13.19 -19.94 -2.35
CA GLY A 162 12.80 -20.40 -1.01
C GLY A 162 11.66 -19.59 -0.39
N MET A 163 11.51 -18.31 -0.75
CA MET A 163 10.48 -17.44 -0.17
C MET A 163 9.06 -17.96 -0.39
N TYR A 164 8.73 -18.41 -1.61
CA TYR A 164 7.42 -18.96 -1.93
C TYR A 164 7.13 -20.25 -1.14
N ALA A 165 8.10 -21.17 -1.11
CA ALA A 165 7.94 -22.43 -0.40
C ALA A 165 7.79 -22.23 1.12
N GLY A 166 8.55 -21.28 1.69
CA GLY A 166 8.46 -20.91 3.10
C GLY A 166 7.10 -20.29 3.47
N ASP A 167 6.61 -19.33 2.67
CA ASP A 167 5.30 -18.72 2.88
C ASP A 167 4.18 -19.76 2.78
N ARG A 168 4.22 -20.62 1.75
CA ARG A 168 3.22 -21.67 1.56
C ARG A 168 3.22 -22.69 2.69
N SER A 169 4.39 -23.12 3.17
CA SER A 169 4.49 -24.07 4.28
C SER A 169 3.86 -23.51 5.56
N ARG A 170 4.09 -22.23 5.86
CA ARG A 170 3.46 -21.55 7.01
C ARG A 170 1.94 -21.50 6.93
N LYS A 171 1.37 -21.43 5.72
CA LYS A 171 -0.07 -21.31 5.48
C LYS A 171 -0.80 -22.65 5.28
N THR A 172 -0.07 -23.75 5.14
CA THR A 172 -0.64 -25.09 4.87
C THR A 172 -0.62 -26.01 6.11
N THR A 173 0.01 -25.58 7.21
CA THR A 173 0.07 -26.34 8.48
C THR A 173 -1.11 -25.95 9.37
#